data_AF-A0A954FYK9-F1
#
_entry.id   AF-A0A954FYK9-F1
#
_cell.length_a   1.000
_cell.length_b   1.000
_cell.length_c   1.000
_cell.angle_alpha   90.00
_cell.angle_beta   90.00
_cell.angle_gamma   90.00
#
_symmetry.space_group_name_H-M   'P 1'
#
loop_
_entity.id
_entity.type
_entity.pdbx_description
1 polymer ?
#
loop_
_entity_poly.entity_id
_entity_poly.type
_entity_poly.pdbx_seq_one_letter_code
_entity_poly.pdbx_strand_id
1 'polypeptide(L)' 'TDMHALNRIGEPADVASMIEWLLQAENNWITGQVLGIDGGLATVVPRARQKRG' A
#
# COMPACT_ATOMS: atom_id res chain seq x y z
N THR A 1 -2.50 2.58 17.48
CA THR A 1 -1.68 1.82 16.51
C THR A 1 -1.90 2.44 15.14
N ASP A 2 -1.92 3.78 15.09
CA ASP A 2 -2.69 4.55 14.11
C ASP A 2 -1.84 4.94 12.91
N MET A 3 -0.95 4.04 12.48
CA MET A 3 -0.06 4.33 11.37
C MET A 3 -0.70 4.01 10.01
N HIS A 4 -1.73 3.17 9.93
CA HIS A 4 -2.32 2.72 8.65
C HIS A 4 -3.85 2.81 8.74
N ALA A 5 -4.54 3.21 7.67
CA ALA A 5 -6.00 3.42 7.66
C ALA A 5 -6.80 2.16 8.00
N LEU A 6 -6.21 0.97 7.80
CA LEU A 6 -6.79 -0.31 8.16
C LEU A 6 -6.61 -0.70 9.64
N ASN A 7 -6.00 0.15 10.48
CA ASN A 7 -5.82 -0.06 11.93
C ASN A 7 -5.18 -1.40 12.33
N ARG A 8 -4.33 -1.96 11.46
CA ARG A 8 -3.49 -3.13 11.71
C ARG A 8 -2.15 -3.00 10.99
N ILE A 9 -1.18 -3.80 11.41
CA ILE A 9 0.05 -4.00 10.64
C ILE A 9 -0.26 -4.96 9.48
N GLY A 10 0.42 -4.74 8.35
CA GLY A 10 0.35 -5.64 7.20
C GLY A 10 1.01 -6.98 7.51
N GLU A 11 0.46 -8.05 6.97
CA GLU A 11 1.03 -9.39 7.02
C GLU A 11 1.74 -9.70 5.70
N PRO A 12 2.70 -10.63 5.66
CA PRO A 12 3.36 -11.03 4.40
C PRO A 12 2.37 -11.44 3.31
N ALA A 13 1.22 -12.01 3.69
CA ALA A 13 0.15 -12.40 2.78
C ALA A 13 -0.48 -11.22 2.02
N ASP A 14 -0.52 -10.01 2.62
CA ASP A 14 -1.08 -8.83 1.96
C ASP A 14 -0.24 -8.42 0.73
N VAL A 15 1.09 -8.53 0.83
CA VAL A 15 2.01 -8.29 -0.29
C VAL A 15 1.98 -9.44 -1.29
N ALA A 16 1.95 -10.69 -0.79
CA ALA A 16 1.92 -11.88 -1.64
C ALA A 16 0.70 -11.90 -2.57
N SER A 17 -0.48 -11.50 -2.07
CA SER A 17 -1.70 -11.44 -2.88
C SER A 17 -1.57 -10.47 -4.06
N MET A 18 -0.92 -9.32 -3.87
CA MET A 18 -0.66 -8.37 -4.97
C MET A 18 0.32 -8.94 -6.00
N ILE A 19 1.35 -9.66 -5.55
CA ILE A 19 2.31 -10.32 -6.44
C ILE A 19 1.59 -11.38 -7.29
N GLU A 20 0.79 -12.23 -6.65
CA GLU A 20 0.01 -13.26 -7.35
C GLU A 20 -0.91 -12.63 -8.41
N TRP A 21 -1.60 -11.55 -8.07
CA TRP A 21 -2.42 -10.82 -9.04
C TRP A 21 -1.57 -10.28 -10.20
N LEU A 22 -0.42 -9.64 -9.94
CA LEU A 22 0.46 -9.12 -11.00
C LEU A 22 0.99 -10.21 -11.94
N LEU A 23 1.15 -11.44 -11.46
CA LEU A 23 1.63 -12.57 -12.27
C LEU A 23 0.55 -13.18 -13.18
N GLN A 24 -0.71 -12.77 -13.04
CA GLN A 24 -1.78 -13.20 -13.93
C GLN A 24 -1.51 -12.75 -15.38
N ALA A 25 -1.83 -13.61 -16.35
CA ALA A 25 -1.51 -13.38 -17.76
C ALA A 25 -2.24 -12.15 -18.34
N GLU A 26 -3.40 -11.83 -17.77
CA GLU A 26 -4.24 -10.69 -18.13
C GLU A 26 -3.58 -9.35 -17.79
N ASN A 27 -2.61 -9.33 -16.87
CA ASN A 27 -1.92 -8.12 -16.41
C ASN A 27 -0.61 -7.83 -17.17
N ASN A 28 -0.39 -8.47 -18.31
CA ASN A 28 0.86 -8.43 -19.09
C ASN A 28 1.24 -7.06 -19.71
N TRP A 29 0.39 -6.04 -19.57
CA TRP A 29 0.65 -4.68 -20.05
C TRP A 29 1.04 -3.71 -18.93
N ILE A 30 1.15 -4.18 -17.69
CA ILE A 30 1.55 -3.38 -16.54
C ILE A 30 3.07 -3.50 -16.34
N THR A 31 3.79 -2.39 -16.50
CA THR A 31 5.24 -2.33 -16.26
C THR A 31 5.67 -0.95 -15.78
N GLY A 32 6.82 -0.88 -15.07
CA GLY A 32 7.43 0.36 -14.60
C GLY A 32 6.68 1.10 -13.47
N GLN A 33 5.68 0.46 -12.85
CA GLN A 33 4.88 1.07 -11.78
C GLN A 33 5.41 0.72 -10.39
N VAL A 34 5.22 1.64 -9.45
CA VAL A 34 5.38 1.40 -8.01
C VAL A 34 4.00 1.36 -7.38
N LEU A 35 3.59 0.18 -6.91
CA LEU A 35 2.25 -0.05 -6.34
C LEU A 35 2.35 -0.17 -4.83
N GLY A 36 1.67 0.71 -4.10
CA GLY A 36 1.71 0.77 -2.64
C GLY A 36 0.78 -0.26 -1.99
N ILE A 37 1.35 -1.13 -1.16
CA ILE A 37 0.61 -2.08 -0.31
C ILE A 37 0.91 -1.74 1.16
N ASP A 38 0.27 -0.69 1.65
CA ASP A 38 0.64 -0.03 2.91
C ASP A 38 -0.55 0.28 3.81
N GLY A 39 -1.68 -0.41 3.61
CA GLY A 39 -2.90 -0.19 4.38
C GLY A 39 -3.40 1.26 4.41
N GLY A 40 -3.03 2.09 3.42
CA GLY A 40 -3.43 3.49 3.31
C GLY A 40 -2.53 4.50 4.02
N LEU A 41 -1.37 4.07 4.55
CA LEU A 41 -0.45 4.96 5.27
C LEU A 41 0.03 6.15 4.43
N ALA A 42 0.47 5.94 3.19
CA ALA A 42 1.10 6.99 2.40
C ALA A 42 0.11 8.01 1.82
N THR A 43 -1.15 7.61 1.57
CA THR A 43 -2.11 8.41 0.81
C THR A 43 -3.37 8.80 1.60
N VAL A 44 -3.81 7.95 2.54
CA VAL A 44 -5.10 8.12 3.23
C VAL A 44 -4.92 8.70 4.63
N VAL A 45 -3.79 8.42 5.29
CA VAL A 45 -3.51 9.02 6.60
C VAL A 45 -3.17 10.50 6.41
N PRO A 46 -3.99 11.45 6.92
CA PRO A 46 -3.70 12.87 6.80
C PRO A 46 -2.36 13.13 7.47
N ARG A 47 -1.42 13.78 6.78
CA ARG A 47 -0.22 14.28 7.45
C ARG A 47 -0.69 15.19 8.58
N ALA A 48 -0.48 14.78 9.82
CA ALA A 48 -0.71 15.63 10.97
C ALA A 48 0.02 16.95 10.67
N ARG A 49 -0.74 18.03 10.55
CA ARG A 49 -0.28 19.36 10.12
C ARG A 49 1.01 19.67 10.86
N GLN A 50 2.15 19.54 10.18
CA GLN A 50 3.46 19.82 10.78
C GLN A 50 3.40 21.26 11.24
N LYS A 51 3.33 21.50 12.56
CA LYS A 51 3.47 22.85 13.11
C LYS A 51 4.86 23.29 12.70
N ARG A 52 4.93 24.07 11.62
CA ARG A 52 6.13 24.84 11.26
C ARG A 52 6.35 25.78 12.43
N GLY A 53 7.28 25.41 13.30
CA GLY A 53 7.94 26.34 14.20
C GLY A 53 8.78 27.33 13.38
#